data_AF-A0A9E2Q5A6-F1
#
_entry.id   AF-A0A9E2Q5A6-F1
#
_cell.length_a   1.000
_cell.length_b   1.000
_cell.length_c   1.000
_cell.angle_alpha   90.00
_cell.angle_beta   90.00
_cell.angle_gamma   90.00
#
_symmetry.space_group_name_H-M   'P 1'
#
loop_
_entity.id
_entity.type
_entity.pdbx_description
1 polymer ?
#
loop_
_entity_poly.entity_id
_entity_poly.type
_entity_poly.pdbx_seq_one_letter_code
_entity_poly.pdbx_strand_id
1 'polypeptide(L)'
;DLSAGHGTFVAGLVQQVAPGADIRVYRAIGTAGTGSEIEVACQLIHAVRDGAQVVNLSLGTPSVFDEPPLALAIAFDVVREIEMERGWETVVVAAAGNLGDDSPVWPAAFGRVVAVGALTAQLRPAGWSSRGHWVDFSTVGEGVVSTFVAGAQSPDLVPEPETFGADAWARWTGTSFTAPQVTGAIARAMTEHGLSAPDAVKALLATGRPVAGLGRALQILPGV
;
A
#
# COMPACT_ATOMS: atom_id res chain seq x y z
N ASP A 1 -16.18 -3.16 13.90
CA ASP A 1 -15.09 -2.36 13.32
C ASP A 1 -15.07 -2.67 11.83
N LEU A 2 -15.35 -1.68 10.99
CA LEU A 2 -15.48 -1.82 9.53
C LEU A 2 -14.12 -2.01 8.82
N SER A 3 -13.03 -1.75 9.53
CA SER A 3 -11.66 -1.90 9.04
C SER A 3 -10.85 -2.90 9.86
N ALA A 4 -11.54 -3.70 10.68
CA ALA A 4 -10.94 -4.79 11.43
C ALA A 4 -10.17 -5.70 10.48
N GLY A 5 -8.95 -6.06 10.87
CA GLY A 5 -8.09 -6.93 10.10
C GLY A 5 -7.48 -6.33 8.85
N HIS A 6 -7.72 -5.05 8.51
CA HIS A 6 -7.11 -4.43 7.33
C HIS A 6 -5.59 -4.41 7.39
N GLY A 7 -5.02 -3.95 8.51
CA GLY A 7 -3.57 -4.00 8.72
C GLY A 7 -3.00 -5.44 8.70
N THR A 8 -3.73 -6.41 9.26
CA THR A 8 -3.35 -7.84 9.23
C THR A 8 -3.37 -8.39 7.81
N PHE A 9 -4.38 -8.04 7.02
CA PHE A 9 -4.51 -8.42 5.62
C PHE A 9 -3.35 -7.88 4.79
N VAL A 10 -3.04 -6.60 4.97
CA VAL A 10 -1.92 -5.91 4.33
C VAL A 10 -0.58 -6.56 4.70
N ALA A 11 -0.33 -6.82 5.99
CA ALA A 11 0.88 -7.49 6.45
C ALA A 11 1.02 -8.90 5.86
N GLY A 12 -0.07 -9.67 5.80
CA GLY A 12 -0.07 -10.99 5.18
C GLY A 12 0.27 -10.97 3.69
N LEU A 13 -0.13 -9.93 2.95
CA LEU A 13 0.24 -9.80 1.53
C LEU A 13 1.73 -9.51 1.37
N VAL A 14 2.29 -8.63 2.20
CA VAL A 14 3.75 -8.38 2.21
C VAL A 14 4.49 -9.69 2.49
N GLN A 15 4.05 -10.44 3.51
CA GLN A 15 4.70 -11.68 3.91
C GLN A 15 4.57 -12.80 2.86
N GLN A 16 3.45 -12.89 2.14
CA GLN A 16 3.28 -13.83 1.03
C GLN A 16 4.27 -13.57 -0.11
N VAL A 17 4.58 -12.29 -0.38
CA VAL A 17 5.50 -11.91 -1.47
C VAL A 17 6.96 -11.93 -1.01
N ALA A 18 7.25 -11.51 0.22
CA ALA A 18 8.57 -11.52 0.82
C ALA A 18 8.54 -12.20 2.20
N PRO A 19 8.61 -13.54 2.25
CA PRO A 19 8.50 -14.29 3.52
C PRO A 19 9.60 -13.99 4.54
N GLY A 20 10.77 -13.54 4.07
CA GLY A 20 11.90 -13.17 4.92
C GLY A 20 11.90 -11.72 5.40
N ALA A 21 10.90 -10.91 5.03
CA ALA A 21 10.82 -9.52 5.47
C ALA A 21 10.45 -9.44 6.96
N ASP A 22 11.14 -8.56 7.71
CA ASP A 22 10.72 -8.17 9.05
C ASP A 22 9.61 -7.12 8.95
N ILE A 23 8.44 -7.42 9.52
CA ILE A 23 7.24 -6.57 9.43
C ILE A 23 7.00 -5.91 10.78
N ARG A 24 7.11 -4.57 10.80
CA ARG A 24 6.73 -3.73 11.95
C ARG A 24 5.43 -2.99 11.64
N VAL A 25 4.52 -2.99 12.62
CA VAL A 25 3.18 -2.41 12.46
C VAL A 25 3.06 -1.14 13.29
N TYR A 26 2.79 -0.03 12.61
CA TYR A 26 2.56 1.28 13.21
C TYR A 26 1.09 1.66 13.02
N ARG A 27 0.35 1.79 14.12
CA ARG A 27 -1.08 2.07 14.05
C ARG A 27 -1.32 3.56 13.82
N ALA A 28 -1.72 3.94 12.60
CA ALA A 28 -2.09 5.31 12.25
C ALA A 28 -3.59 5.54 12.02
N ILE A 29 -4.37 4.46 11.90
CA ILE A 29 -5.80 4.49 11.56
C ILE A 29 -6.64 3.90 12.70
N GLY A 30 -7.78 4.54 12.98
CA GLY A 30 -8.74 4.12 14.00
C GLY A 30 -9.62 2.94 13.55
N THR A 31 -10.44 2.43 14.46
CA THR A 31 -11.39 1.32 14.24
C THR A 31 -12.58 1.65 13.33
N ALA A 32 -12.64 2.88 12.81
CA ALA A 32 -13.63 3.30 11.83
C ALA A 32 -13.05 3.33 10.40
N GLY A 33 -11.77 2.96 10.22
CA GLY A 33 -11.09 3.09 8.92
C GLY A 33 -10.65 4.51 8.59
N THR A 34 -10.78 5.43 9.52
CA THR A 34 -10.41 6.84 9.38
C THR A 34 -9.30 7.21 10.37
N GLY A 35 -8.50 8.20 10.00
CA GLY A 35 -7.40 8.71 10.81
C GLY A 35 -7.04 10.13 10.41
N SER A 36 -6.26 10.79 11.26
CA SER A 36 -5.74 12.13 10.97
C SER A 36 -4.49 12.04 10.12
N GLU A 37 -4.31 12.96 9.16
CA GLU A 37 -3.05 13.11 8.43
C GLU A 37 -1.86 13.31 9.37
N ILE A 38 -2.07 13.94 10.53
CA ILE A 38 -1.03 14.18 11.54
C ILE A 38 -0.56 12.86 12.14
N GLU A 39 -1.48 11.96 12.45
CA GLU A 39 -1.12 10.65 12.99
C GLU A 39 -0.35 9.82 11.97
N VAL A 40 -0.79 9.82 10.69
CA VAL A 40 -0.06 9.14 9.61
C VAL A 40 1.35 9.73 9.45
N ALA A 41 1.48 11.06 9.47
CA ALA A 41 2.75 11.76 9.43
C ALA A 41 3.68 11.36 10.60
N CYS A 42 3.18 11.35 11.83
CA CYS A 42 3.95 10.93 13.01
C CYS A 42 4.41 9.47 12.90
N GLN A 43 3.52 8.55 12.54
CA GLN A 43 3.85 7.14 12.43
C GLN A 43 4.83 6.86 11.27
N LEU A 44 4.74 7.61 10.16
CA LEU A 44 5.72 7.55 9.07
C LEU A 44 7.12 7.93 9.57
N ILE A 45 7.25 9.06 10.27
CA ILE A 45 8.53 9.50 10.84
C ILE A 45 9.07 8.45 11.83
N HIS A 46 8.21 7.88 12.67
CA HIS A 46 8.59 6.84 13.62
C HIS A 46 9.12 5.58 12.91
N ALA A 47 8.42 5.10 11.89
CA ALA A 47 8.86 3.93 11.12
C ALA A 47 10.24 4.14 10.48
N VAL A 48 10.49 5.32 9.91
CA VAL A 48 11.80 5.66 9.30
C VAL A 48 12.90 5.74 10.36
N ARG A 49 12.62 6.36 11.53
CA ARG A 49 13.57 6.39 12.66
C ARG A 49 13.91 5.00 13.19
N ASP A 50 12.95 4.10 13.19
CA ASP A 50 13.14 2.71 13.63
C ASP A 50 13.85 1.83 12.59
N GLY A 51 14.13 2.36 11.41
CA GLY A 51 14.94 1.67 10.43
C GLY A 51 14.18 1.05 9.27
N ALA A 52 12.92 1.42 9.04
CA ALA A 52 12.16 0.89 7.92
C ALA A 52 12.82 1.29 6.60
N GLN A 53 13.14 0.30 5.75
CA GLN A 53 13.69 0.56 4.41
C GLN A 53 12.58 0.69 3.35
N VAL A 54 11.41 0.09 3.62
CA VAL A 54 10.20 0.22 2.81
C VAL A 54 9.01 0.42 3.74
N VAL A 55 8.18 1.43 3.48
CA VAL A 55 6.97 1.73 4.26
C VAL A 55 5.74 1.60 3.36
N ASN A 56 4.78 0.77 3.77
CA ASN A 56 3.53 0.61 3.06
C ASN A 56 2.40 1.44 3.70
N LEU A 57 1.76 2.28 2.90
CA LEU A 57 0.60 3.08 3.26
C LEU A 57 -0.60 2.66 2.40
N SER A 58 -1.27 1.57 2.80
CA SER A 58 -2.50 1.05 2.18
C SER A 58 -3.74 1.91 2.46
N LEU A 59 -3.58 3.22 2.41
CA LEU A 59 -4.54 4.25 2.75
C LEU A 59 -4.41 5.40 1.76
N GLY A 60 -5.42 6.24 1.69
CA GLY A 60 -5.31 7.49 0.95
C GLY A 60 -6.57 8.33 1.06
N THR A 61 -6.43 9.61 0.75
CA THR A 61 -7.55 10.55 0.69
C THR A 61 -7.39 11.48 -0.51
N PRO A 62 -8.47 11.80 -1.24
CA PRO A 62 -8.49 13.02 -2.02
C PRO A 62 -8.42 14.22 -1.07
N SER A 63 -7.95 15.35 -1.57
CA SER A 63 -7.84 16.60 -0.81
C SER A 63 -8.64 17.71 -1.48
N VAL A 64 -8.88 18.78 -0.73
CA VAL A 64 -9.53 19.97 -1.29
C VAL A 64 -8.59 20.61 -2.31
N PHE A 65 -9.11 20.91 -3.50
CA PHE A 65 -8.36 21.50 -4.63
C PHE A 65 -7.17 20.66 -5.11
N ASP A 66 -7.16 19.34 -4.82
CA ASP A 66 -6.09 18.43 -5.18
C ASP A 66 -4.71 18.80 -4.59
N GLU A 67 -4.67 19.57 -3.50
CA GLU A 67 -3.44 20.01 -2.85
C GLU A 67 -2.88 18.95 -1.86
N PRO A 68 -1.56 18.77 -1.75
CA PRO A 68 -0.98 17.81 -0.82
C PRO A 68 -1.32 18.13 0.64
N PRO A 69 -1.62 17.12 1.49
CA PRO A 69 -1.83 17.31 2.92
C PRO A 69 -0.55 17.84 3.59
N LEU A 70 -0.67 18.95 4.31
CA LEU A 70 0.47 19.70 4.84
C LEU A 70 1.29 18.87 5.85
N ALA A 71 0.63 18.09 6.70
CA ALA A 71 1.33 17.30 7.71
C ALA A 71 2.20 16.22 7.07
N LEU A 72 1.71 15.59 5.99
CA LEU A 72 2.46 14.59 5.24
C LEU A 72 3.61 15.22 4.44
N ALA A 73 3.39 16.40 3.85
CA ALA A 73 4.46 17.14 3.16
C ALA A 73 5.63 17.44 4.12
N ILE A 74 5.33 17.98 5.30
CA ILE A 74 6.34 18.23 6.35
C ILE A 74 7.00 16.94 6.82
N ALA A 75 6.22 15.86 7.01
CA ALA A 75 6.79 14.57 7.40
C ALA A 75 7.78 14.05 6.38
N PHE A 76 7.51 14.22 5.09
CA PHE A 76 8.47 13.85 4.06
C PHE A 76 9.74 14.69 4.10
N ASP A 77 9.69 15.95 4.50
CA ASP A 77 10.89 16.77 4.70
C ASP A 77 11.74 16.21 5.84
N VAL A 78 11.12 15.87 6.98
CA VAL A 78 11.79 15.24 8.13
C VAL A 78 12.35 13.85 7.78
N VAL A 79 11.62 13.07 6.98
CA VAL A 79 12.12 11.78 6.49
C VAL A 79 13.40 11.96 5.67
N ARG A 80 13.47 12.98 4.80
CA ARG A 80 14.70 13.28 4.04
C ARG A 80 15.87 13.63 4.95
N GLU A 81 15.63 14.37 6.03
CA GLU A 81 16.67 14.67 7.03
C GLU A 81 17.22 13.39 7.68
N ILE A 82 16.34 12.49 8.12
CA ILE A 82 16.74 11.20 8.71
C ILE A 82 17.49 10.32 7.70
N GLU A 83 17.05 10.29 6.44
CA GLU A 83 17.69 9.57 5.34
C GLU A 83 19.12 10.07 5.10
N MET A 84 19.32 11.40 5.05
CA MET A 84 20.63 12.01 4.90
C MET A 84 21.56 11.70 6.08
N GLU A 85 21.06 11.75 7.32
CA GLU A 85 21.83 11.43 8.52
C GLU A 85 22.27 9.96 8.57
N ARG A 86 21.43 9.04 8.07
CA ARG A 86 21.68 7.59 8.11
C ARG A 86 22.41 7.05 6.89
N GLY A 87 22.41 7.79 5.78
CA GLY A 87 23.04 7.37 4.53
C GLY A 87 22.27 6.29 3.79
N TRP A 88 20.94 6.26 3.92
CA TRP A 88 20.06 5.38 3.14
C TRP A 88 18.80 6.11 2.69
N GLU A 89 17.99 5.49 1.83
CA GLU A 89 16.71 6.04 1.38
C GLU A 89 15.59 5.05 1.66
N THR A 90 14.50 5.54 2.25
CA THR A 90 13.29 4.76 2.52
C THR A 90 12.33 4.91 1.36
N VAL A 91 11.90 3.78 0.79
CA VAL A 91 10.82 3.80 -0.21
C VAL A 91 9.48 3.78 0.49
N VAL A 92 8.65 4.77 0.21
CA VAL A 92 7.25 4.79 0.66
C VAL A 92 6.37 4.32 -0.51
N VAL A 93 5.54 3.31 -0.27
CA VAL A 93 4.60 2.74 -1.25
C VAL A 93 3.19 3.02 -0.77
N ALA A 94 2.32 3.54 -1.63
CA ALA A 94 0.95 3.88 -1.25
C ALA A 94 -0.09 3.45 -2.28
N ALA A 95 -1.31 3.20 -1.78
CA ALA A 95 -2.45 2.83 -2.60
C ALA A 95 -2.94 4.03 -3.43
N ALA A 96 -3.16 3.82 -4.73
CA ALA A 96 -3.61 4.89 -5.61
C ALA A 96 -5.06 5.35 -5.32
N GLY A 97 -5.86 4.57 -4.60
CA GLY A 97 -7.24 4.91 -4.29
C GLY A 97 -8.26 4.20 -5.17
N ASN A 98 -9.50 4.24 -4.73
CA ASN A 98 -10.60 3.41 -5.23
C ASN A 98 -11.76 4.23 -5.80
N LEU A 99 -11.50 5.44 -6.29
CA LEU A 99 -12.54 6.36 -6.79
C LEU A 99 -12.82 6.17 -8.29
N GLY A 100 -11.90 5.55 -9.03
CA GLY A 100 -12.08 5.27 -10.45
C GLY A 100 -11.96 6.51 -11.34
N ASP A 101 -11.32 7.58 -10.86
CA ASP A 101 -11.05 8.84 -11.56
C ASP A 101 -9.55 9.14 -11.61
N ASP A 102 -9.18 10.33 -12.09
CA ASP A 102 -7.80 10.80 -12.22
C ASP A 102 -7.38 11.90 -11.24
N SER A 103 -8.25 12.20 -10.26
CA SER A 103 -7.93 13.10 -9.16
C SER A 103 -6.80 12.52 -8.30
N PRO A 104 -5.81 13.35 -7.91
CA PRO A 104 -4.74 12.95 -7.00
C PRO A 104 -5.26 12.39 -5.67
N VAL A 105 -4.71 11.25 -5.26
CA VAL A 105 -4.97 10.64 -3.94
C VAL A 105 -3.69 10.64 -3.14
N TRP A 106 -3.73 11.21 -1.94
CA TRP A 106 -2.57 11.40 -1.08
C TRP A 106 -2.50 10.31 0.00
N PRO A 107 -1.32 9.75 0.31
CA PRO A 107 0.01 10.20 -0.11
C PRO A 107 0.51 9.66 -1.46
N ALA A 108 -0.23 8.80 -2.16
CA ALA A 108 0.26 8.18 -3.41
C ALA A 108 0.67 9.21 -4.47
N ALA A 109 -0.03 10.34 -4.57
CA ALA A 109 0.29 11.37 -5.56
C ALA A 109 1.54 12.21 -5.25
N PHE A 110 2.20 12.03 -4.09
CA PHE A 110 3.50 12.68 -3.86
C PHE A 110 4.55 12.08 -4.79
N GLY A 111 5.29 12.91 -5.52
CA GLY A 111 6.28 12.44 -6.50
C GLY A 111 7.46 11.61 -5.95
N ARG A 112 7.60 11.51 -4.63
CA ARG A 112 8.58 10.63 -3.96
C ARG A 112 7.99 9.30 -3.46
N VAL A 113 6.69 9.11 -3.62
CA VAL A 113 5.94 7.93 -3.17
C VAL A 113 5.69 7.04 -4.37
N VAL A 114 5.92 5.75 -4.19
CA VAL A 114 5.59 4.73 -5.17
C VAL A 114 4.09 4.46 -5.13
N ALA A 115 3.36 4.98 -6.11
CA ALA A 115 1.92 4.85 -6.21
C ALA A 115 1.51 3.56 -6.92
N VAL A 116 0.54 2.85 -6.34
CA VAL A 116 0.11 1.53 -6.86
C VAL A 116 -1.39 1.50 -7.14
N GLY A 117 -1.73 1.42 -8.42
CA GLY A 117 -3.08 1.17 -8.91
C GLY A 117 -3.45 -0.31 -8.92
N ALA A 118 -4.66 -0.62 -9.41
CA ALA A 118 -5.19 -1.98 -9.41
C ALA A 118 -5.64 -2.49 -10.79
N LEU A 119 -5.44 -3.79 -10.96
CA LEU A 119 -5.91 -4.60 -12.07
C LEU A 119 -6.94 -5.63 -11.57
N THR A 120 -7.80 -6.07 -12.48
CA THR A 120 -8.70 -7.21 -12.28
C THR A 120 -7.91 -8.52 -12.21
N ALA A 121 -8.54 -9.61 -11.79
CA ALA A 121 -7.89 -10.93 -11.76
C ALA A 121 -7.39 -11.40 -13.14
N GLN A 122 -7.91 -10.84 -14.23
CA GLN A 122 -7.50 -11.11 -15.61
C GLN A 122 -6.48 -10.08 -16.15
N LEU A 123 -5.81 -9.33 -15.28
CA LEU A 123 -4.78 -8.34 -15.63
C LEU A 123 -5.29 -7.22 -16.55
N ARG A 124 -6.56 -6.84 -16.40
CA ARG A 124 -7.18 -5.68 -17.06
C ARG A 124 -7.23 -4.50 -16.08
N PRO A 125 -7.20 -3.24 -16.54
CA PRO A 125 -7.44 -2.08 -15.67
C PRO A 125 -8.73 -2.24 -14.86
N ALA A 126 -8.66 -2.11 -13.54
CA ALA A 126 -9.85 -2.13 -12.71
C ALA A 126 -10.55 -0.76 -12.78
N GLY A 127 -11.85 -0.74 -13.13
CA GLY A 127 -12.59 0.52 -13.33
C GLY A 127 -12.66 1.42 -12.08
N TRP A 128 -12.61 0.81 -10.90
CA TRP A 128 -12.59 1.49 -9.61
C TRP A 128 -11.19 1.95 -9.17
N SER A 129 -10.11 1.53 -9.85
CA SER A 129 -8.77 2.06 -9.53
C SER A 129 -8.68 3.50 -9.98
N SER A 130 -8.33 4.39 -9.04
CA SER A 130 -7.82 5.71 -9.41
C SER A 130 -6.54 5.55 -10.24
N ARG A 131 -6.29 6.53 -11.11
CA ARG A 131 -5.29 6.46 -12.19
C ARG A 131 -4.70 7.83 -12.47
N GLY A 132 -3.54 7.90 -13.09
CA GLY A 132 -2.95 9.19 -13.44
C GLY A 132 -1.47 9.09 -13.79
N HIS A 133 -0.89 10.23 -14.13
CA HIS A 133 0.55 10.35 -14.36
C HIS A 133 1.37 10.10 -13.07
N TRP A 134 0.73 10.19 -11.91
CA TRP A 134 1.31 9.95 -10.60
C TRP A 134 1.27 8.47 -10.17
N VAL A 135 0.74 7.54 -11.00
CA VAL A 135 0.74 6.10 -10.70
C VAL A 135 1.94 5.39 -11.33
N ASP A 136 2.80 4.81 -10.49
CA ASP A 136 4.04 4.13 -10.93
C ASP A 136 3.82 2.66 -11.32
N PHE A 137 3.02 1.95 -10.55
CA PHE A 137 2.76 0.52 -10.73
C PHE A 137 1.28 0.19 -10.71
N SER A 138 0.96 -1.00 -11.23
CA SER A 138 -0.31 -1.66 -10.97
C SER A 138 -0.11 -3.17 -10.82
N THR A 139 -0.95 -3.80 -10.01
CA THR A 139 -0.99 -5.27 -9.91
C THR A 139 -2.41 -5.73 -9.60
N VAL A 140 -2.64 -7.03 -9.50
CA VAL A 140 -3.97 -7.58 -9.24
C VAL A 140 -4.46 -7.11 -7.87
N GLY A 141 -5.56 -6.36 -7.87
CA GLY A 141 -6.20 -5.86 -6.65
C GLY A 141 -7.62 -6.37 -6.48
N GLU A 142 -8.13 -7.17 -7.43
CA GLU A 142 -9.46 -7.77 -7.37
C GLU A 142 -9.39 -9.19 -6.81
N GLY A 143 -10.17 -9.45 -5.78
CA GLY A 143 -10.32 -10.79 -5.22
C GLY A 143 -9.01 -11.37 -4.70
N VAL A 144 -8.17 -10.57 -4.06
CA VAL A 144 -6.93 -11.08 -3.45
C VAL A 144 -7.22 -11.70 -2.09
N VAL A 145 -6.40 -12.65 -1.68
CA VAL A 145 -6.61 -13.47 -0.49
C VAL A 145 -5.44 -13.30 0.48
N SER A 146 -5.73 -13.03 1.75
CA SER A 146 -4.70 -12.82 2.78
C SER A 146 -5.21 -13.17 4.17
N THR A 147 -4.28 -13.23 5.13
CA THR A 147 -4.55 -13.48 6.54
C THR A 147 -5.48 -12.43 7.13
N PHE A 148 -6.35 -12.84 8.04
CA PHE A 148 -7.38 -11.99 8.62
C PHE A 148 -7.51 -12.23 10.12
N VAL A 149 -8.24 -11.34 10.80
CA VAL A 149 -8.47 -11.42 12.24
C VAL A 149 -9.66 -12.30 12.56
N ALA A 150 -9.59 -12.99 13.70
CA ALA A 150 -10.74 -13.71 14.24
C ALA A 150 -11.85 -12.74 14.65
N GLY A 151 -13.11 -13.12 14.43
CA GLY A 151 -14.28 -12.32 14.79
C GLY A 151 -15.49 -12.62 13.92
N ALA A 152 -16.63 -12.04 14.26
CA ALA A 152 -17.86 -12.14 13.47
C ALA A 152 -18.17 -10.79 12.83
N GLN A 153 -18.53 -10.80 11.55
CA GLN A 153 -19.04 -9.60 10.88
C GLN A 153 -20.38 -9.18 11.49
N SER A 154 -20.65 -7.88 11.51
CA SER A 154 -21.94 -7.40 11.99
C SER A 154 -23.04 -7.72 10.98
N PRO A 155 -24.16 -8.35 11.38
CA PRO A 155 -25.32 -8.54 10.51
C PRO A 155 -25.92 -7.21 10.03
N ASP A 156 -25.63 -6.10 10.73
CA ASP A 156 -26.09 -4.76 10.35
C ASP A 156 -25.35 -4.19 9.12
N LEU A 157 -24.21 -4.79 8.76
CA LEU A 157 -23.31 -4.26 7.72
C LEU A 157 -23.26 -5.15 6.47
N VAL A 158 -23.53 -6.44 6.62
CA VAL A 158 -23.49 -7.42 5.53
C VAL A 158 -24.69 -8.38 5.59
N PRO A 159 -25.32 -8.72 4.46
CA PRO A 159 -26.51 -9.58 4.45
C PRO A 159 -26.24 -11.00 4.96
N GLU A 160 -25.03 -11.52 4.73
CA GLU A 160 -24.58 -12.85 5.13
C GLU A 160 -23.27 -12.71 5.92
N PRO A 161 -23.33 -12.41 7.24
CA PRO A 161 -22.13 -12.20 8.03
C PRO A 161 -21.33 -13.48 8.19
N GLU A 162 -20.03 -13.38 7.90
CA GLU A 162 -19.08 -14.46 8.10
C GLU A 162 -18.49 -14.42 9.52
N THR A 163 -18.17 -15.61 10.05
CA THR A 163 -17.40 -15.76 11.29
C THR A 163 -16.02 -16.33 10.97
N PHE A 164 -15.00 -15.58 11.34
CA PHE A 164 -13.59 -15.91 11.16
C PHE A 164 -13.03 -16.52 12.44
N GLY A 165 -12.46 -17.72 12.33
CA GLY A 165 -11.78 -18.42 13.42
C GLY A 165 -10.35 -17.91 13.66
N ALA A 166 -9.59 -18.65 14.46
CA ALA A 166 -8.14 -18.45 14.55
C ALA A 166 -7.48 -18.73 13.18
N ASP A 167 -6.40 -18.00 12.87
CA ASP A 167 -5.63 -18.13 11.63
C ASP A 167 -6.47 -17.99 10.35
N ALA A 168 -7.49 -17.13 10.41
CA ALA A 168 -8.42 -16.91 9.33
C ALA A 168 -7.77 -16.27 8.09
N TRP A 169 -8.43 -16.47 6.95
CA TRP A 169 -8.14 -15.79 5.70
C TRP A 169 -9.40 -15.11 5.19
N ALA A 170 -9.24 -14.00 4.49
CA ALA A 170 -10.34 -13.30 3.83
C ALA A 170 -10.00 -13.03 2.37
N ARG A 171 -11.01 -12.67 1.58
CA ARG A 171 -10.89 -12.25 0.18
C ARG A 171 -11.37 -10.82 0.04
N TRP A 172 -10.50 -9.91 -0.39
CA TRP A 172 -10.83 -8.49 -0.54
C TRP A 172 -10.39 -7.89 -1.88
N THR A 173 -10.98 -6.74 -2.21
CA THR A 173 -10.71 -5.99 -3.43
C THR A 173 -10.38 -4.54 -3.10
N GLY A 174 -9.32 -3.99 -3.70
CA GLY A 174 -8.93 -2.60 -3.51
C GLY A 174 -7.44 -2.33 -3.75
N THR A 175 -7.09 -1.07 -4.03
CA THR A 175 -5.69 -0.62 -4.15
C THR A 175 -4.93 -0.71 -2.83
N SER A 176 -5.64 -0.71 -1.69
CA SER A 176 -5.06 -1.06 -0.38
C SER A 176 -4.34 -2.42 -0.38
N PHE A 177 -4.68 -3.31 -1.31
CA PHE A 177 -4.11 -4.65 -1.40
C PHE A 177 -3.14 -4.82 -2.57
N THR A 178 -2.95 -3.78 -3.40
CA THR A 178 -1.92 -3.76 -4.45
C THR A 178 -0.63 -3.13 -3.94
N ALA A 179 -0.73 -2.05 -3.15
CA ALA A 179 0.42 -1.43 -2.48
C ALA A 179 1.29 -2.42 -1.67
N PRO A 180 0.74 -3.32 -0.83
CA PRO A 180 1.56 -4.26 -0.06
C PRO A 180 2.20 -5.34 -0.93
N GLN A 181 1.59 -5.70 -2.07
CA GLN A 181 2.22 -6.63 -3.00
C GLN A 181 3.48 -6.01 -3.62
N VAL A 182 3.42 -4.74 -4.02
CA VAL A 182 4.59 -4.02 -4.54
C VAL A 182 5.63 -3.79 -3.44
N THR A 183 5.20 -3.47 -2.22
CA THR A 183 6.08 -3.40 -1.03
C THR A 183 6.84 -4.71 -0.83
N GLY A 184 6.13 -5.84 -0.87
CA GLY A 184 6.74 -7.16 -0.78
C GLY A 184 7.66 -7.46 -1.97
N ALA A 185 7.31 -7.06 -3.19
CA ALA A 185 8.17 -7.26 -4.36
C ALA A 185 9.48 -6.46 -4.24
N ILE A 186 9.43 -5.24 -3.71
CA ILE A 186 10.61 -4.42 -3.41
C ILE A 186 11.46 -5.12 -2.35
N ALA A 187 10.86 -5.52 -1.22
CA ALA A 187 11.57 -6.20 -0.12
C ALA A 187 12.20 -7.53 -0.56
N ARG A 188 11.51 -8.30 -1.41
CA ARG A 188 12.03 -9.53 -2.02
C ARG A 188 13.23 -9.23 -2.90
N ALA A 189 13.14 -8.24 -3.79
CA ALA A 189 14.25 -7.86 -4.66
C ALA A 189 15.48 -7.37 -3.87
N MET A 190 15.27 -6.64 -2.77
CA MET A 190 16.36 -6.26 -1.86
C MET A 190 17.05 -7.49 -1.25
N THR A 191 16.27 -8.47 -0.81
CA THR A 191 16.79 -9.67 -0.12
C THR A 191 17.46 -10.65 -1.09
N GLU A 192 16.84 -10.91 -2.24
CA GLU A 192 17.31 -11.90 -3.22
C GLU A 192 18.44 -11.37 -4.11
N HIS A 193 18.53 -10.06 -4.31
CA HIS A 193 19.49 -9.45 -5.23
C HIS A 193 20.42 -8.44 -4.58
N GLY A 194 20.33 -8.23 -3.26
CA GLY A 194 21.19 -7.28 -2.54
C GLY A 194 21.01 -5.82 -2.96
N LEU A 195 19.83 -5.47 -3.51
CA LEU A 195 19.53 -4.13 -3.98
C LEU A 195 19.17 -3.20 -2.82
N SER A 196 19.46 -1.90 -2.99
CA SER A 196 18.83 -0.86 -2.18
C SER A 196 17.33 -0.80 -2.49
N ALA A 197 16.51 -0.25 -1.59
CA ALA A 197 15.07 -0.10 -1.85
C ALA A 197 14.79 0.73 -3.13
N PRO A 198 15.46 1.88 -3.38
CA PRO A 198 15.28 2.61 -4.64
C PRO A 198 15.72 1.81 -5.88
N ASP A 199 16.80 1.02 -5.81
CA ASP A 199 17.25 0.23 -6.95
C ASP A 199 16.33 -0.97 -7.22
N ALA A 200 15.73 -1.55 -6.18
CA ALA A 200 14.66 -2.53 -6.34
C ALA A 200 13.44 -1.91 -7.07
N VAL A 201 13.04 -0.68 -6.74
CA VAL A 201 11.97 0.03 -7.48
C VAL A 201 12.34 0.18 -8.96
N LYS A 202 13.56 0.65 -9.27
CA LYS A 202 14.03 0.79 -10.66
C LYS A 202 14.04 -0.55 -11.41
N ALA A 203 14.48 -1.62 -10.76
CA ALA A 203 14.49 -2.95 -11.35
C ALA A 203 13.07 -3.43 -11.67
N LEU A 204 12.10 -3.21 -10.78
CA LEU A 204 10.70 -3.55 -11.01
C LEU A 204 10.09 -2.71 -12.15
N LEU A 205 10.36 -1.40 -12.19
CA LEU A 205 9.91 -0.52 -13.29
C LEU A 205 10.38 -0.99 -14.66
N ALA A 206 11.60 -1.54 -14.74
CA ALA A 206 12.18 -2.04 -15.98
C ALA A 206 11.52 -3.33 -16.51
N THR A 207 10.87 -4.10 -15.63
CA THR A 207 10.25 -5.38 -15.99
C THR A 207 8.74 -5.28 -16.22
N GLY A 208 8.07 -4.28 -15.66
CA GLY A 208 6.62 -4.16 -15.74
C GLY A 208 6.10 -3.73 -17.13
N ARG A 209 4.95 -4.27 -17.50
CA ARG A 209 4.27 -3.94 -18.77
C ARG A 209 3.59 -2.57 -18.65
N PRO A 210 3.79 -1.62 -19.58
CA PRO A 210 3.13 -0.32 -19.50
C PRO A 210 1.60 -0.45 -19.63
N VAL A 211 0.87 0.27 -18.78
CA VAL A 211 -0.60 0.39 -18.82
C VAL A 211 -0.96 1.86 -18.68
N ALA A 212 -1.73 2.39 -19.64
CA ALA A 212 -2.09 3.81 -19.66
C ALA A 212 -2.80 4.23 -18.36
N GLY A 213 -2.27 5.27 -17.69
CA GLY A 213 -2.78 5.77 -16.41
C GLY A 213 -2.53 4.89 -15.18
N LEU A 214 -1.94 3.70 -15.35
CA LEU A 214 -1.70 2.73 -14.26
C LEU A 214 -0.23 2.26 -14.22
N GLY A 215 0.68 3.09 -14.74
CA GLY A 215 2.12 2.86 -14.69
C GLY A 215 2.55 1.51 -15.29
N ARG A 216 3.37 0.78 -14.53
CA ARG A 216 3.96 -0.51 -14.89
C ARG A 216 3.21 -1.66 -14.20
N ALA A 217 2.51 -2.46 -14.99
CA ALA A 217 1.82 -3.64 -14.51
C ALA A 217 2.79 -4.76 -14.13
N LEU A 218 2.65 -5.26 -12.91
CA LEU A 218 3.38 -6.40 -12.36
C LEU A 218 2.39 -7.53 -12.06
N GLN A 219 2.80 -8.77 -12.29
CA GLN A 219 2.07 -9.96 -11.86
C GLN A 219 2.76 -10.52 -10.62
N ILE A 220 2.17 -10.30 -9.44
CA ILE A 220 2.77 -10.63 -8.14
C ILE A 220 1.99 -11.77 -7.48
N LEU A 221 0.79 -11.49 -6.99
CA LEU A 221 -0.15 -12.50 -6.49
C LEU A 221 -1.32 -12.68 -7.47
N PRO A 222 -1.93 -13.88 -7.52
CA PRO A 222 -3.15 -14.09 -8.27
C PRO A 222 -4.35 -13.44 -7.56
N GLY A 223 -5.37 -13.08 -8.35
CA GLY A 223 -6.72 -12.80 -7.86
C GLY A 223 -7.64 -13.98 -8.16
N VAL A 224 -8.69 -14.13 -7.37
CA VAL A 224 -9.75 -15.14 -7.56
C VAL A 224 -11.07 -14.50 -7.99
#